data_AF-Q3ZT01-F1
#
_entry.id   AF-Q3ZT01-F1
#
_cell.length_a   1.000
_cell.length_b   1.000
_cell.length_c   1.000
_cell.angle_alpha   90.00
_cell.angle_beta   90.00
_cell.angle_gamma   90.00
#
_symmetry.space_group_name_H-M   'P 1'
#
loop_
_entity.id
_entity.type
_entity.pdbx_description
1 polymer ?
#
loop_
_entity_poly.entity_id
_entity_poly.type
_entity_poly.pdbx_seq_one_letter_code
_entity_poly.pdbx_strand_id
1 'polypeptide(L)'
;VKNLLGDIHSHLYRVYFTRENKNNDYFDNEDNRTEVKKIGCICLKYWLYDQIVSKGLDESQINELFIGYEKYINGKINDVNNICNFNELSLNHINTLKNIYAFYAFLYDNDNNIETCDSEKCKCMNYLGKGLDDFINSIKTCSIDSSNNNYCNQLNEFIEMCKKVNDHAGISIYDEFSITTDDTQGKYLLSFEKYQDEMLYLYLKDEKLLNFFKTSDFLSNKSTTIAATS
;
A
#
# COMPACT_ATOMS: atom_id res chain seq x y z
N VAL A 1 9.35 -15.54 -16.21
CA VAL A 1 10.22 -14.58 -15.50
C VAL A 1 10.77 -13.46 -16.40
N LYS A 2 11.52 -13.75 -17.48
CA LYS A 2 12.15 -12.72 -18.34
C LYS A 2 11.23 -11.60 -18.86
N ASN A 3 10.04 -11.93 -19.36
CA ASN A 3 9.09 -10.91 -19.84
C ASN A 3 8.65 -9.98 -18.70
N LEU A 4 8.38 -10.54 -17.51
CA LEU A 4 7.98 -9.78 -16.34
C LEU A 4 9.10 -8.84 -15.86
N LEU A 5 10.37 -9.23 -15.96
CA LEU A 5 11.51 -8.33 -15.72
C LEU A 5 11.52 -7.14 -16.68
N GLY A 6 11.24 -7.38 -17.97
CA GLY A 6 11.12 -6.31 -18.96
C GLY A 6 9.99 -5.33 -18.63
N ASP A 7 8.84 -5.87 -18.21
CA ASP A 7 7.68 -5.07 -17.81
C ASP A 7 7.97 -4.25 -16.55
N ILE A 8 8.60 -4.84 -15.51
CA ILE A 8 9.04 -4.15 -14.29
C ILE A 8 9.96 -2.98 -14.64
N HIS A 9 10.98 -3.21 -15.47
CA HIS A 9 11.90 -2.17 -15.90
C HIS A 9 11.16 -1.03 -16.62
N SER A 10 10.24 -1.35 -17.54
CA SER A 10 9.46 -0.34 -18.26
C SER A 10 8.59 0.49 -17.33
N HIS A 11 7.89 -0.13 -16.38
CA HIS A 11 7.04 0.58 -15.44
C HIS A 11 7.85 1.41 -14.43
N LEU A 12 8.96 0.89 -13.93
CA LEU A 12 9.88 1.66 -13.07
C LEU A 12 10.42 2.89 -13.78
N TYR A 13 10.82 2.72 -15.04
CA TYR A 13 11.28 3.82 -15.89
C TYR A 13 10.18 4.90 -16.00
N ARG A 14 8.93 4.52 -16.28
CA ARG A 14 7.82 5.47 -16.36
C ARG A 14 7.58 6.20 -15.03
N VAL A 15 7.55 5.48 -13.91
CA VAL A 15 7.39 6.08 -12.57
C VAL A 15 8.51 7.08 -12.30
N TYR A 16 9.77 6.72 -12.60
CA TYR A 16 10.92 7.60 -12.43
C TYR A 16 10.82 8.88 -13.25
N PHE A 17 10.71 8.75 -14.58
CA PHE A 17 10.77 9.89 -15.49
C PHE A 17 9.58 10.84 -15.27
N THR A 18 8.41 10.30 -14.90
CA THR A 18 7.25 11.12 -14.48
C THR A 18 7.55 11.89 -13.19
N ARG A 19 8.08 11.20 -12.17
CA ARG A 19 8.39 11.80 -10.86
C ARG A 19 9.46 12.91 -10.96
N GLU A 20 10.50 12.67 -11.76
CA GLU A 20 11.65 13.58 -11.92
C GLU A 20 11.44 14.65 -13.00
N ASN A 21 10.27 14.68 -13.65
CA ASN A 21 9.97 15.62 -14.74
C ASN A 21 11.00 15.56 -15.88
N LYS A 22 11.48 14.35 -16.21
CA LYS A 22 12.40 14.12 -17.31
C LYS A 22 11.61 13.50 -18.47
N ASN A 23 11.68 14.11 -19.66
CA ASN A 23 11.26 13.53 -20.96
C ASN A 23 9.92 12.77 -20.95
N ASN A 24 8.88 13.30 -20.30
CA ASN A 24 7.60 12.62 -20.21
C ASN A 24 6.49 13.38 -20.94
N ASP A 25 6.43 13.18 -22.25
CA ASP A 25 5.41 13.79 -23.12
C ASP A 25 3.98 13.27 -22.82
N TYR A 26 3.82 12.25 -21.95
CA TYR A 26 2.53 11.63 -21.62
C TYR A 26 1.87 12.18 -20.34
N PHE A 27 2.64 12.77 -19.41
CA PHE A 27 2.15 13.28 -18.13
C PHE A 27 2.68 14.70 -17.88
N ASP A 28 2.45 15.57 -18.86
CA ASP A 28 3.07 16.90 -18.95
C ASP A 28 2.43 17.94 -18.01
N ASN A 29 1.55 17.53 -17.09
CA ASN A 29 0.93 18.41 -16.10
C ASN A 29 1.43 18.12 -14.67
N GLU A 30 1.43 19.16 -13.84
CA GLU A 30 1.98 19.13 -12.48
C GLU A 30 1.25 18.15 -11.55
N ASP A 31 -0.06 17.99 -11.77
CA ASP A 31 -0.92 17.11 -10.99
C ASP A 31 -0.47 15.65 -11.11
N ASN A 32 -0.28 15.15 -12.34
CA ASN A 32 0.13 13.76 -12.56
C ASN A 32 1.50 13.44 -11.92
N ARG A 33 2.43 14.40 -11.91
CA ARG A 33 3.74 14.23 -11.26
C ARG A 33 3.60 14.11 -9.75
N THR A 34 2.73 14.93 -9.17
CA THR A 34 2.43 14.92 -7.74
C THR A 34 1.79 13.60 -7.33
N GLU A 35 0.87 13.09 -8.14
CA GLU A 35 0.23 11.79 -7.89
C GLU A 35 1.22 10.62 -8.00
N VAL A 36 2.08 10.60 -9.02
CA VAL A 36 3.12 9.56 -9.13
C VAL A 36 4.09 9.59 -7.95
N LYS A 37 4.42 10.77 -7.40
CA LYS A 37 5.24 10.89 -6.18
C LYS A 37 4.57 10.29 -4.94
N LYS A 38 3.24 10.40 -4.84
CA LYS A 38 2.45 9.93 -3.70
C LYS A 38 2.15 8.43 -3.77
N ILE A 39 1.66 7.93 -4.91
CA ILE A 39 1.15 6.55 -5.02
C ILE A 39 1.87 5.66 -6.05
N GLY A 40 2.69 6.23 -6.94
CA GLY A 40 3.24 5.49 -8.09
C GLY A 40 3.96 4.18 -7.71
N CYS A 41 4.72 4.19 -6.62
CA CYS A 41 5.40 2.99 -6.13
C CYS A 41 4.45 1.94 -5.55
N ILE A 42 3.39 2.34 -4.85
CA ILE A 42 2.40 1.41 -4.30
C ILE A 42 1.65 0.74 -5.46
N CYS A 43 1.20 1.51 -6.45
CA CYS A 43 0.56 0.98 -7.65
C CYS A 43 1.46 -0.01 -8.40
N LEU A 44 2.75 0.30 -8.52
CA LEU A 44 3.71 -0.58 -9.17
C LEU A 44 3.97 -1.87 -8.39
N LYS A 45 4.13 -1.79 -7.07
CA LYS A 45 4.27 -2.98 -6.20
C LYS A 45 3.02 -3.86 -6.26
N TYR A 46 1.83 -3.25 -6.18
CA TYR A 46 0.57 -3.95 -6.37
C TYR A 46 0.51 -4.67 -7.72
N TRP A 47 0.78 -3.96 -8.81
CA TRP A 47 0.78 -4.55 -10.16
C TRP A 47 1.74 -5.73 -10.25
N LEU A 48 2.97 -5.60 -9.76
CA LEU A 48 3.94 -6.69 -9.80
C LEU A 48 3.43 -7.92 -9.05
N TYR A 49 2.93 -7.74 -7.83
CA TYR A 49 2.46 -8.85 -7.01
C TYR A 49 1.21 -9.49 -7.58
N ASP A 50 0.33 -8.70 -8.19
CA ASP A 50 -0.79 -9.25 -8.96
C ASP A 50 -0.31 -10.07 -10.16
N GLN A 51 0.67 -9.60 -10.92
CA GLN A 51 1.24 -10.36 -12.04
C GLN A 51 1.87 -11.68 -11.58
N ILE A 52 2.57 -11.70 -10.45
CA ILE A 52 3.16 -12.93 -9.89
C ILE A 52 2.06 -13.94 -9.57
N VAL A 53 1.01 -13.52 -8.85
CA VAL A 53 -0.08 -14.38 -8.42
C VAL A 53 -0.94 -14.83 -9.60
N SER A 54 -1.35 -13.91 -10.47
CA SER A 54 -2.23 -14.17 -11.61
C SER A 54 -1.58 -15.05 -12.68
N LYS A 55 -0.25 -14.99 -12.83
CA LYS A 55 0.51 -15.89 -13.71
C LYS A 55 0.88 -17.22 -13.04
N GLY A 56 0.54 -17.40 -11.76
CA GLY A 56 0.78 -18.63 -11.01
C GLY A 56 2.27 -18.96 -10.87
N LEU A 57 3.12 -17.96 -10.64
CA LEU A 57 4.55 -18.21 -10.43
C LEU A 57 4.78 -19.02 -9.16
N ASP A 58 5.67 -20.00 -9.23
CA ASP A 58 6.14 -20.75 -8.06
C ASP A 58 7.31 -20.04 -7.35
N GLU A 59 7.70 -20.55 -6.17
CA GLU A 59 8.79 -19.98 -5.36
C GLU A 59 10.13 -19.90 -6.11
N SER A 60 10.43 -20.87 -6.99
CA SER A 60 11.67 -20.86 -7.77
C SER A 60 11.66 -19.73 -8.80
N GLN A 61 10.52 -19.52 -9.46
CA GLN A 61 10.34 -18.45 -10.45
C GLN A 61 10.30 -17.07 -9.79
N ILE A 62 9.74 -16.97 -8.58
CA ILE A 62 9.75 -15.75 -7.76
C ILE A 62 11.19 -15.40 -7.36
N ASN A 63 11.97 -16.38 -6.90
CA ASN A 63 13.38 -16.17 -6.59
C ASN A 63 14.17 -15.72 -7.83
N GLU A 64 13.98 -16.38 -8.99
CA GLU A 64 14.59 -15.97 -10.25
C GLU A 64 14.23 -14.53 -10.63
N LEU A 65 12.98 -14.11 -10.36
CA LEU A 65 12.50 -12.76 -10.61
C LEU A 65 13.22 -11.74 -9.73
N PHE A 66 13.34 -11.97 -8.42
CA PHE A 66 14.02 -11.03 -7.52
C PHE A 66 15.53 -10.97 -7.77
N ILE A 67 16.18 -12.11 -8.02
CA ILE A 67 17.59 -12.15 -8.45
C ILE A 67 17.78 -11.35 -9.75
N GLY A 68 16.87 -11.51 -10.71
CA GLY A 68 16.88 -10.77 -11.95
C GLY A 68 16.69 -9.27 -11.75
N TYR A 69 15.76 -8.88 -10.88
CA TYR A 69 15.52 -7.48 -10.52
C TYR A 69 16.79 -6.85 -9.91
N GLU A 70 17.38 -7.47 -8.90
CA GLU A 70 18.59 -6.98 -8.24
C GLU A 70 19.77 -6.85 -9.21
N LYS A 71 19.96 -7.85 -10.07
CA LYS A 71 21.11 -7.88 -10.98
C LYS A 71 21.00 -6.89 -12.13
N TYR A 72 19.81 -6.73 -12.69
CA TYR A 72 19.63 -6.05 -13.98
C TYR A 72 18.86 -4.73 -13.90
N ILE A 73 18.11 -4.48 -12.82
CA ILE A 73 17.19 -3.33 -12.72
C ILE A 73 17.52 -2.43 -11.53
N ASN A 74 17.75 -2.99 -10.35
CA ASN A 74 17.97 -2.23 -9.13
C ASN A 74 19.18 -1.28 -9.26
N GLY A 75 18.96 0.01 -9.02
CA GLY A 75 19.99 1.05 -9.17
C GLY A 75 20.54 1.26 -10.59
N LYS A 76 19.89 0.72 -11.63
CA LYS A 76 20.33 0.86 -13.04
C LYS A 76 19.60 1.97 -13.81
N ILE A 77 18.57 2.58 -13.23
CA ILE A 77 17.88 3.75 -13.80
C ILE A 77 18.57 5.01 -13.22
N ASN A 78 19.36 5.68 -14.06
CA ASN A 78 20.34 6.74 -13.75
C ASN A 78 20.08 7.68 -12.54
N ASP A 79 21.15 7.91 -11.76
CA ASP A 79 21.41 8.93 -10.73
C ASP A 79 20.51 9.00 -9.47
N VAL A 80 19.49 8.14 -9.33
CA VAL A 80 18.74 8.06 -8.08
C VAL A 80 18.58 6.60 -7.67
N ASN A 81 19.20 6.23 -6.56
CA ASN A 81 18.90 4.97 -5.90
C ASN A 81 17.43 4.97 -5.45
N ASN A 82 16.76 3.84 -5.64
CA ASN A 82 15.63 3.41 -4.82
C ASN A 82 14.37 4.28 -4.89
N ILE A 83 13.83 4.49 -6.10
CA ILE A 83 12.50 5.12 -6.26
C ILE A 83 11.43 4.25 -5.65
N CYS A 84 11.44 2.96 -5.99
CA CYS A 84 10.63 1.91 -5.38
C CYS A 84 11.54 0.69 -5.15
N ASN A 85 11.57 0.16 -3.93
CA ASN A 85 12.36 -1.02 -3.60
C ASN A 85 11.52 -2.30 -3.67
N PHE A 86 12.14 -3.38 -4.11
CA PHE A 86 11.52 -4.70 -4.14
C PHE A 86 12.42 -5.69 -3.40
N ASN A 87 12.14 -5.90 -2.12
CA ASN A 87 12.80 -6.95 -1.37
C ASN A 87 12.33 -8.33 -1.86
N GLU A 88 13.20 -9.33 -1.76
CA GLU A 88 12.84 -10.73 -2.02
C GLU A 88 11.78 -11.20 -1.02
N LEU A 89 10.71 -11.81 -1.54
CA LEU A 89 9.55 -12.26 -0.76
C LEU A 89 9.10 -13.66 -1.19
N SER A 90 8.57 -14.42 -0.25
CA SER A 90 7.84 -15.66 -0.54
C SER A 90 6.49 -15.37 -1.18
N LEU A 91 5.90 -16.37 -1.85
CA LEU A 91 4.57 -16.26 -2.44
C LEU A 91 3.51 -15.88 -1.40
N ASN A 92 3.63 -16.38 -0.17
CA ASN A 92 2.72 -16.02 0.91
C ASN A 92 2.79 -14.52 1.25
N HIS A 93 4.00 -14.00 1.45
CA HIS A 93 4.22 -12.57 1.72
C HIS A 93 3.78 -11.68 0.56
N ILE A 94 3.98 -12.11 -0.68
CA ILE A 94 3.49 -11.43 -1.88
C ILE A 94 1.96 -11.33 -1.88
N ASN A 95 1.26 -12.43 -1.55
CA ASN A 95 -0.20 -12.42 -1.47
C ASN A 95 -0.73 -11.46 -0.39
N THR A 96 -0.07 -11.39 0.76
CA THR A 96 -0.45 -10.48 1.85
C THR A 96 -0.21 -9.02 1.44
N LEU A 97 0.99 -8.66 1.00
CA LEU A 97 1.30 -7.29 0.58
C LEU A 97 0.46 -6.85 -0.62
N LYS A 98 0.12 -7.76 -1.54
CA LYS A 98 -0.80 -7.46 -2.65
C LYS A 98 -2.14 -6.94 -2.13
N ASN A 99 -2.72 -7.59 -1.12
CA ASN A 99 -4.01 -7.17 -0.56
C ASN A 99 -3.87 -5.83 0.18
N ILE A 100 -2.77 -5.62 0.91
CA ILE A 100 -2.48 -4.34 1.60
C ILE A 100 -2.36 -3.19 0.58
N TYR A 101 -1.61 -3.38 -0.51
CA TYR A 101 -1.46 -2.35 -1.54
C TYR A 101 -2.73 -2.12 -2.34
N ALA A 102 -3.51 -3.16 -2.62
CA ALA A 102 -4.83 -3.01 -3.23
C ALA A 102 -5.77 -2.18 -2.34
N PHE A 103 -5.76 -2.47 -1.03
CA PHE A 103 -6.51 -1.73 -0.03
C PHE A 103 -6.12 -0.24 -0.01
N TYR A 104 -4.82 0.08 0.05
CA TYR A 104 -4.38 1.48 0.02
C TYR A 104 -4.72 2.17 -1.30
N ALA A 105 -4.45 1.52 -2.44
CA ALA A 105 -4.73 2.08 -3.75
C ALA A 105 -6.22 2.35 -3.96
N PHE A 106 -7.09 1.50 -3.41
CA PHE A 106 -8.53 1.76 -3.42
C PHE A 106 -8.89 2.96 -2.53
N LEU A 107 -8.30 3.10 -1.35
CA LEU A 107 -8.62 4.22 -0.46
C LEU A 107 -8.04 5.55 -0.93
N TYR A 108 -7.15 5.53 -1.91
CA TYR A 108 -6.52 6.71 -2.46
C TYR A 108 -7.46 7.43 -3.46
N ASP A 109 -7.69 8.73 -3.23
CA ASP A 109 -8.49 9.65 -4.07
C ASP A 109 -9.98 9.28 -4.23
N ASN A 110 -10.52 8.48 -3.30
CA ASN A 110 -11.87 7.92 -3.43
C ASN A 110 -12.97 8.77 -2.76
N ASP A 111 -12.72 10.07 -2.57
CA ASP A 111 -13.56 10.98 -1.77
C ASP A 111 -14.97 11.26 -2.35
N ASN A 112 -15.22 11.04 -3.65
CA ASN A 112 -16.42 11.62 -4.31
C ASN A 112 -17.31 10.66 -5.13
N ASN A 113 -16.95 9.38 -5.31
CA ASN A 113 -17.66 8.49 -6.26
C ASN A 113 -18.17 7.16 -5.68
N ILE A 114 -18.23 7.06 -4.34
CA ILE A 114 -18.69 5.84 -3.66
C ILE A 114 -20.11 5.95 -3.09
N GLU A 115 -20.91 6.85 -3.64
CA GLU A 115 -22.35 6.78 -3.44
C GLU A 115 -22.93 5.67 -4.34
N THR A 116 -23.43 4.64 -3.68
CA THR A 116 -24.14 3.45 -4.20
C THR A 116 -23.28 2.26 -4.67
N CYS A 117 -23.38 1.19 -3.89
CA CYS A 117 -22.83 -0.13 -4.15
C CYS A 117 -23.73 -0.85 -5.17
N ASP A 118 -23.53 -0.60 -6.46
CA ASP A 118 -24.04 -1.51 -7.49
C ASP A 118 -23.21 -2.80 -7.47
N SER A 119 -23.89 -3.94 -7.63
CA SER A 119 -23.45 -5.30 -7.26
C SER A 119 -22.02 -5.73 -7.62
N GLU A 120 -21.38 -5.13 -8.64
CA GLU A 120 -19.97 -5.41 -9.00
C GLU A 120 -18.97 -4.62 -8.15
N LYS A 121 -19.24 -3.35 -7.79
CA LYS A 121 -18.41 -2.56 -6.86
C LYS A 121 -18.37 -3.19 -5.46
N CYS A 122 -19.41 -3.93 -5.08
CA CYS A 122 -19.45 -4.64 -3.80
C CYS A 122 -18.47 -5.83 -3.75
N LYS A 123 -18.08 -6.44 -4.90
CA LYS A 123 -17.04 -7.48 -4.91
C LYS A 123 -15.67 -6.91 -4.50
N CYS A 124 -15.41 -5.65 -4.83
CA CYS A 124 -14.20 -4.93 -4.39
C CYS A 124 -14.17 -4.76 -2.85
N MET A 125 -15.32 -4.66 -2.18
CA MET A 125 -15.39 -4.54 -0.71
C MET A 125 -14.80 -5.73 0.03
N ASN A 126 -14.98 -6.95 -0.49
CA ASN A 126 -14.41 -8.16 0.12
C ASN A 126 -12.87 -8.11 0.16
N TYR A 127 -12.25 -7.45 -0.82
CA TYR A 127 -10.80 -7.25 -0.85
C TYR A 127 -10.33 -6.18 0.14
N LEU A 128 -11.20 -5.23 0.51
CA LEU A 128 -10.88 -4.16 1.46
C LEU A 128 -10.84 -4.67 2.89
N GLY A 129 -11.82 -5.46 3.32
CA GLY A 129 -11.79 -6.09 4.64
C GLY A 129 -10.55 -6.97 4.81
N LYS A 130 -10.26 -7.81 3.81
CA LYS A 130 -9.07 -8.66 3.81
C LYS A 130 -7.77 -7.84 3.82
N GLY A 131 -7.68 -6.77 3.05
CA GLY A 131 -6.49 -5.91 3.03
C GLY A 131 -6.23 -5.23 4.37
N LEU A 132 -7.29 -4.80 5.09
CA LEU A 132 -7.18 -4.28 6.44
C LEU A 132 -6.71 -5.36 7.44
N ASP A 133 -7.31 -6.55 7.39
CA ASP A 133 -6.93 -7.67 8.26
C ASP A 133 -5.47 -8.08 8.02
N ASP A 134 -5.08 -8.21 6.75
CA ASP A 134 -3.71 -8.49 6.34
C ASP A 134 -2.76 -7.41 6.86
N PHE A 135 -3.13 -6.13 6.78
CA PHE A 135 -2.31 -5.03 7.29
C PHE A 135 -2.10 -5.10 8.81
N ILE A 136 -3.18 -5.24 9.58
CA ILE A 136 -3.11 -5.34 11.05
C ILE A 136 -2.34 -6.58 11.50
N ASN A 137 -2.56 -7.73 10.85
CA ASN A 137 -1.82 -8.95 11.14
C ASN A 137 -0.33 -8.79 10.82
N SER A 138 0.00 -8.08 9.74
CA SER A 138 1.39 -7.81 9.35
C SER A 138 2.12 -6.96 10.38
N ILE A 139 1.47 -5.92 10.92
CA ILE A 139 2.00 -5.13 12.03
C ILE A 139 2.33 -6.05 13.21
N LYS A 140 1.38 -6.89 13.64
CA LYS A 140 1.57 -7.82 14.76
C LYS A 140 2.72 -8.81 14.51
N THR A 141 2.78 -9.41 13.32
CA THR A 141 3.84 -10.36 12.95
C THR A 141 5.21 -9.69 13.00
N CYS A 142 5.36 -8.52 12.40
CA CYS A 142 6.63 -7.80 12.32
C CYS A 142 7.06 -7.18 13.67
N SER A 143 6.13 -6.99 14.61
CA SER A 143 6.45 -6.61 16.00
C SER A 143 7.05 -7.75 16.83
N ILE A 144 6.71 -9.01 16.52
CA ILE A 144 7.14 -10.18 17.30
C ILE A 144 8.45 -10.75 16.75
N ASP A 145 8.60 -10.78 15.42
CA ASP A 145 9.68 -11.48 14.75
C ASP A 145 10.39 -10.61 13.71
N SER A 146 11.55 -10.07 14.10
CA SER A 146 12.42 -9.30 13.22
C SER A 146 13.20 -10.15 12.19
N SER A 147 13.12 -11.50 12.27
CA SER A 147 13.79 -12.40 11.31
C SER A 147 13.13 -12.41 9.93
N ASN A 148 11.88 -11.94 9.80
CA ASN A 148 11.21 -11.65 8.52
C ASN A 148 11.66 -10.33 7.89
N ASN A 149 12.98 -10.09 7.86
CA ASN A 149 13.57 -8.78 7.58
C ASN A 149 13.07 -8.18 6.25
N ASN A 150 13.06 -8.95 5.16
CA ASN A 150 12.61 -8.44 3.85
C ASN A 150 11.13 -8.06 3.80
N TYR A 151 10.28 -8.89 4.41
CA TYR A 151 8.84 -8.66 4.50
C TYR A 151 8.52 -7.43 5.37
N CYS A 152 9.10 -7.39 6.57
CA CYS A 152 8.91 -6.28 7.48
C CYS A 152 9.54 -4.99 6.97
N ASN A 153 10.63 -5.05 6.20
CA ASN A 153 11.16 -3.88 5.49
C ASN A 153 10.19 -3.35 4.43
N GLN A 154 9.52 -4.24 3.67
CA GLN A 154 8.47 -3.84 2.73
C GLN A 154 7.27 -3.21 3.43
N LEU A 155 6.88 -3.76 4.58
CA LEU A 155 5.82 -3.21 5.41
C LEU A 155 6.21 -1.85 6.00
N ASN A 156 7.45 -1.71 6.47
CA ASN A 156 7.99 -0.45 7.00
C ASN A 156 7.93 0.67 5.96
N GLU A 157 8.38 0.40 4.74
CA GLU A 157 8.28 1.38 3.65
C GLU A 157 6.82 1.83 3.44
N PHE A 158 5.86 0.90 3.55
CA PHE A 158 4.44 1.22 3.43
C PHE A 158 3.92 2.05 4.61
N ILE A 159 4.28 1.69 5.85
CA ILE A 159 3.90 2.46 7.05
C ILE A 159 4.44 3.88 6.97
N GLU A 160 5.72 4.06 6.62
CA GLU A 160 6.35 5.36 6.46
C GLU A 160 5.71 6.20 5.34
N MET A 161 5.16 5.55 4.30
CA MET A 161 4.33 6.25 3.32
C MET A 161 2.99 6.72 3.90
N CYS A 162 2.34 5.90 4.73
CA CYS A 162 1.06 6.24 5.37
C CYS A 162 1.20 7.30 6.48
N LYS A 163 2.40 7.47 7.07
CA LYS A 163 2.71 8.54 8.01
C LYS A 163 2.89 9.91 7.34
N LYS A 164 3.17 9.94 6.03
CA LYS A 164 3.30 11.20 5.30
C LYS A 164 1.93 11.81 5.09
N VAL A 165 1.81 13.09 5.45
CA VAL A 165 0.62 13.92 5.20
C VAL A 165 0.27 13.85 3.71
N ASN A 166 -0.91 13.31 3.40
CA ASN A 166 -1.39 13.18 2.04
C ASN A 166 -2.91 13.37 2.01
N ASP A 167 -3.35 14.49 1.46
CA ASP A 167 -4.77 14.85 1.37
C ASP A 167 -5.59 13.87 0.53
N HIS A 168 -4.98 13.01 -0.27
CA HIS A 168 -5.70 11.99 -1.05
C HIS A 168 -5.75 10.62 -0.37
N ALA A 169 -5.02 10.41 0.73
CA ALA A 169 -4.99 9.12 1.39
C ALA A 169 -6.25 8.90 2.24
N GLY A 170 -7.00 7.82 1.97
CA GLY A 170 -8.15 7.44 2.80
C GLY A 170 -7.78 6.87 4.17
N ILE A 171 -6.50 6.55 4.39
CA ILE A 171 -5.93 6.19 5.71
C ILE A 171 -4.67 7.00 6.02
N SER A 172 -4.42 7.20 7.31
CA SER A 172 -3.20 7.83 7.83
C SER A 172 -2.74 7.13 9.11
N ILE A 173 -1.43 7.17 9.38
CA ILE A 173 -0.84 6.58 10.58
C ILE A 173 -0.09 7.66 11.37
N TYR A 174 -0.28 7.68 12.68
CA TYR A 174 0.45 8.57 13.61
C TYR A 174 1.10 7.75 14.71
N ASP A 175 2.20 8.26 15.26
CA ASP A 175 2.95 7.64 16.37
C ASP A 175 2.39 8.03 17.76
N GLU A 176 1.57 9.07 17.77
CA GLU A 176 0.86 9.57 18.94
C GLU A 176 -0.63 9.63 18.66
N PHE A 177 -1.43 9.51 19.71
CA PHE A 177 -2.86 9.74 19.60
C PHE A 177 -3.10 11.20 19.26
N SER A 178 -3.52 11.48 18.02
CA SER A 178 -3.90 12.80 17.56
C SER A 178 -5.41 12.97 17.61
N ILE A 179 -5.86 14.10 18.16
CA ILE A 179 -7.22 14.62 17.99
C ILE A 179 -7.07 15.71 16.94
N THR A 180 -7.26 15.39 15.65
CA THR A 180 -7.22 16.42 14.61
C THR A 180 -8.56 17.16 14.61
N THR A 181 -8.51 18.48 14.84
CA THR A 181 -9.69 19.37 14.70
C THR A 181 -9.92 19.82 13.25
N ASP A 182 -9.12 19.31 12.32
CA ASP A 182 -9.18 19.64 10.90
C ASP A 182 -10.02 18.57 10.17
N ASP A 183 -11.12 19.00 9.54
CA ASP A 183 -12.11 18.13 8.87
C ASP A 183 -11.54 17.37 7.66
N THR A 184 -10.26 17.57 7.32
CA THR A 184 -9.62 17.08 6.10
C THR A 184 -8.70 15.86 6.29
N GLN A 185 -8.26 15.53 7.51
CA GLN A 185 -7.37 14.37 7.76
C GLN A 185 -7.63 13.66 9.10
N GLY A 186 -7.63 12.32 9.07
CA GLY A 186 -7.47 11.49 10.28
C GLY A 186 -8.61 11.58 11.31
N LYS A 187 -9.85 11.76 10.85
CA LYS A 187 -10.99 12.07 11.73
C LYS A 187 -11.48 10.89 12.57
N TYR A 188 -11.26 9.65 12.11
CA TYR A 188 -11.82 8.46 12.75
C TYR A 188 -10.74 7.44 13.09
N LEU A 189 -10.46 7.26 14.38
CA LEU A 189 -9.54 6.22 14.84
C LEU A 189 -10.11 4.83 14.51
N LEU A 190 -9.42 4.08 13.68
CA LEU A 190 -9.80 2.74 13.24
C LEU A 190 -9.16 1.65 14.10
N SER A 191 -7.86 1.78 14.36
CA SER A 191 -7.10 0.84 15.17
C SER A 191 -5.90 1.54 15.82
N PHE A 192 -5.39 0.93 16.87
CA PHE A 192 -4.06 1.20 17.37
C PHE A 192 -3.36 -0.12 17.62
N GLU A 193 -2.09 -0.22 17.25
CA GLU A 193 -1.30 -1.45 17.36
C GLU A 193 0.13 -1.11 17.79
N LYS A 194 0.74 -1.94 18.62
CA LYS A 194 2.15 -1.77 19.02
C LYS A 194 3.06 -2.26 17.90
N TYR A 195 4.00 -1.42 17.46
CA TYR A 195 4.98 -1.70 16.40
C TYR A 195 6.38 -1.22 16.75
N GLN A 196 7.35 -2.14 16.79
CA GLN A 196 8.76 -1.82 17.09
C GLN A 196 8.94 -0.90 18.32
N ASP A 197 8.22 -1.21 19.39
CA ASP A 197 8.15 -0.45 20.65
C ASP A 197 7.43 0.91 20.63
N GLU A 198 6.91 1.31 19.48
CA GLU A 198 6.05 2.48 19.30
C GLU A 198 4.57 2.08 19.18
N MET A 199 3.66 3.04 19.36
CA MET A 199 2.23 2.83 19.13
C MET A 199 1.86 3.45 17.79
N LEU A 200 1.33 2.65 16.88
CA LEU A 200 0.77 3.14 15.63
C LEU A 200 -0.72 3.34 15.78
N TYR A 201 -1.19 4.55 15.51
CA TYR A 201 -2.60 4.90 15.48
C TYR A 201 -3.04 5.04 14.02
N LEU A 202 -3.89 4.12 13.58
CA LEU A 202 -4.44 4.08 12.23
C LEU A 202 -5.78 4.83 12.20
N TYR A 203 -5.86 5.85 11.36
CA TYR A 203 -7.05 6.66 11.18
C TYR A 203 -7.61 6.52 9.77
N LEU A 204 -8.92 6.67 9.67
CA LEU A 204 -9.66 6.83 8.42
C LEU A 204 -9.99 8.31 8.19
N LYS A 205 -9.93 8.68 6.91
CA LYS A 205 -10.29 10.03 6.47
C LYS A 205 -11.81 10.28 6.54
N ASP A 206 -12.62 9.31 6.11
CA ASP A 206 -14.09 9.42 6.04
C ASP A 206 -14.77 8.19 6.70
N GLU A 207 -15.75 8.42 7.58
CA GLU A 207 -16.56 7.37 8.21
C GLU A 207 -17.37 6.54 7.21
N LYS A 208 -17.71 7.10 6.04
CA LYS A 208 -18.40 6.35 4.97
C LYS A 208 -17.58 5.13 4.54
N LEU A 209 -16.24 5.20 4.66
CA LEU A 209 -15.33 4.10 4.38
C LEU A 209 -15.50 2.90 5.33
N LEU A 210 -16.08 3.09 6.52
CA LEU A 210 -16.36 2.00 7.46
C LEU A 210 -17.29 0.94 6.87
N ASN A 211 -18.20 1.35 5.99
CA ASN A 211 -19.11 0.40 5.33
C ASN A 211 -18.38 -0.63 4.45
N PHE A 212 -17.15 -0.33 4.04
CA PHE A 212 -16.34 -1.17 3.15
C PHE A 212 -15.54 -2.21 3.91
N PHE A 213 -15.37 -2.03 5.22
CA PHE A 213 -14.64 -2.95 6.08
C PHE A 213 -15.57 -3.93 6.82
N LYS A 214 -16.84 -4.03 6.42
CA LYS A 214 -17.81 -4.97 7.04
C LYS A 214 -17.37 -6.44 6.98
N THR A 215 -16.52 -6.78 6.02
CA THR A 215 -15.96 -8.13 5.85
C THR A 215 -14.60 -8.30 6.54
N SER A 216 -14.12 -7.29 7.26
CA SER A 216 -12.91 -7.41 8.07
C SER A 216 -13.23 -8.19 9.34
N ASP A 217 -12.50 -9.28 9.55
CA ASP A 217 -12.57 -10.08 10.78
C ASP A 217 -12.13 -9.25 12.00
N PHE A 218 -11.20 -8.30 11.79
CA PHE A 218 -10.76 -7.38 12.83
C PHE A 218 -11.90 -6.49 13.34
N LEU A 219 -12.72 -5.94 12.45
CA LEU A 219 -13.84 -5.08 12.85
C LEU A 219 -15.04 -5.86 13.35
N SER A 220 -15.32 -7.05 12.80
CA SER A 220 -16.44 -7.86 13.26
C SER A 220 -16.26 -8.39 14.69
N ASN A 221 -15.00 -8.56 15.13
CA ASN A 221 -14.67 -9.10 16.46
C ASN A 221 -14.46 -8.03 17.55
N LYS A 222 -14.38 -6.74 17.21
CA LYS A 222 -14.38 -5.66 18.20
C LYS A 222 -15.82 -5.25 18.50
N SER A 223 -16.28 -5.38 19.76
CA SER A 223 -17.49 -4.68 20.18
C SER A 223 -17.22 -3.17 20.05
N THR A 224 -17.91 -2.53 19.12
CA THR A 224 -17.76 -1.13 18.68
C THR A 224 -17.38 -0.16 19.80
N THR A 225 -16.13 0.30 19.79
CA THR A 225 -15.78 1.64 20.31
C THR A 225 -14.88 2.31 19.30
N ILE A 226 -15.47 2.73 18.16
CA ILE A 226 -14.86 3.74 17.30
C ILE A 226 -15.11 5.05 18.04
N ALA A 227 -14.07 5.63 18.62
CA ALA A 227 -14.18 6.94 19.23
C ALA A 227 -14.11 7.97 18.08
N ALA A 228 -15.24 8.63 17.79
CA ALA A 228 -15.20 9.87 17.03
C ALA A 228 -14.45 10.88 17.88
N THR A 229 -13.32 11.37 17.39
CA THR A 229 -12.58 12.45 18.05
C THR A 229 -13.34 13.74 17.78
N SER A 230 -13.92 14.33 18.84
CA SER A 230 -14.70 15.57 18.81
C SER A 230 -13.83 16.81 18.90
#